data_AF-B2VXL2-F1
#
_entry.id   AF-B2VXL2-F1
#
_cell.length_a   1.000
_cell.length_b   1.000
_cell.length_c   1.000
_cell.angle_alpha   90.00
_cell.angle_beta   90.00
_cell.angle_gamma   90.00
#
_symmetry.space_group_name_H-M   'P 1'
#
loop_
_entity.id
_entity.type
_entity.pdbx_description
1 polymer ?
#
loop_
_entity_poly.entity_id
_entity_poly.type
_entity_poly.pdbx_seq_one_letter_code
_entity_poly.pdbx_strand_id
1 'polypeptide(L)'
;MANYVSTAMVTLRVGKDLEKKDFMVHGSFLTKRSEFFRRALNGSWKEAETRIINLPDDEPEIVALYVNFVYTGQLSTAPEIGNKNNNNQDSIGLTKYEFLDYIHDAYDTLFSIFIFAEKIQDIKTKNAIVVAVLCLLKTKGPEDTLTVP
;
A
#
# COMPACT_ATOMS: atom_id res chain seq x y z
N MET A 1 -15.08 5.63 -28.68
CA MET A 1 -15.31 6.71 -27.70
C MET A 1 -14.88 6.21 -26.34
N ALA A 2 -13.93 6.88 -25.68
CA ALA A 2 -13.57 6.53 -24.32
C ALA A 2 -14.73 6.95 -23.40
N ASN A 3 -15.45 5.98 -22.83
CA ASN A 3 -16.49 6.25 -21.85
C ASN A 3 -15.82 6.74 -20.57
N TYR A 4 -15.81 8.06 -20.36
CA TYR A 4 -15.42 8.65 -19.09
C TYR A 4 -16.49 8.33 -18.06
N VAL A 5 -16.27 7.28 -17.27
CA VAL A 5 -17.12 6.98 -16.12
C VAL A 5 -16.67 7.90 -14.99
N SER A 6 -17.34 9.03 -14.82
CA SER A 6 -17.25 9.80 -13.57
C SER A 6 -17.85 8.92 -12.47
N THR A 7 -17.01 8.44 -11.55
CA THR A 7 -17.45 7.51 -10.50
C THR A 7 -17.55 8.24 -9.18
N ALA A 8 -18.62 7.99 -8.42
CA ALA A 8 -18.85 8.66 -7.16
C ALA A 8 -17.66 8.52 -6.19
N MET A 9 -17.23 9.66 -5.64
CA MET A 9 -16.20 9.71 -4.62
C MET A 9 -16.69 9.03 -3.33
N VAL A 10 -15.73 8.47 -2.60
CA VAL A 10 -15.90 7.83 -1.30
C VAL A 10 -14.78 8.33 -0.41
N THR A 11 -15.11 8.61 0.85
CA THR A 11 -14.13 9.00 1.86
C THR A 11 -13.77 7.79 2.70
N LEU A 12 -12.50 7.41 2.72
CA LEU A 12 -11.96 6.47 3.69
C LEU A 12 -11.45 7.26 4.89
N ARG A 13 -12.09 7.12 6.04
CA ARG A 13 -11.68 7.75 7.30
C ARG A 13 -10.89 6.76 8.12
N VAL A 14 -9.59 6.98 8.23
CA VAL A 14 -8.62 6.01 8.74
C VAL A 14 -7.99 6.50 10.04
N GLY A 15 -7.76 5.61 11.00
CA GLY A 15 -7.13 5.92 12.28
C GLY A 15 -8.09 6.37 13.39
N LYS A 16 -7.56 6.55 14.60
CA LYS A 16 -8.31 6.97 15.79
C LYS A 16 -7.99 8.40 16.20
N ASP A 17 -8.96 9.02 16.87
CA ASP A 17 -8.80 10.30 17.56
C ASP A 17 -8.03 11.37 16.77
N LEU A 18 -6.87 11.80 17.27
CA LEU A 18 -6.05 12.87 16.67
C LEU A 18 -5.28 12.44 15.43
N GLU A 19 -5.16 11.13 15.17
CA GLU A 19 -4.43 10.57 14.02
C GLU A 19 -5.36 10.27 12.84
N LYS A 20 -6.65 10.63 12.94
CA LYS A 20 -7.62 10.43 11.87
C LYS A 20 -7.22 11.17 10.60
N LYS A 21 -7.20 10.45 9.48
CA LYS A 21 -7.01 11.02 8.13
C LYS A 21 -8.12 10.56 7.19
N ASP A 22 -8.60 11.49 6.37
CA ASP A 22 -9.62 11.24 5.35
C ASP A 22 -8.95 11.15 3.97
N PHE A 23 -9.20 10.05 3.26
CA PHE A 23 -8.76 9.83 1.88
C PHE A 23 -9.95 9.83 0.94
N MET A 24 -9.98 10.78 0.00
CA MET A 24 -11.02 10.83 -1.03
C MET A 24 -10.61 9.98 -2.23
N VAL A 25 -11.37 8.92 -2.48
CA VAL A 25 -11.07 7.91 -3.51
C VAL A 25 -12.28 7.69 -4.41
N HIS A 26 -12.04 7.44 -5.69
CA HIS A 26 -13.07 7.02 -6.63
C HIS A 26 -13.57 5.62 -6.24
N GLY A 27 -14.83 5.53 -5.79
CA GLY A 27 -15.39 4.28 -5.25
C GLY A 27 -15.38 3.11 -6.25
N SER A 28 -15.36 3.40 -7.55
CA SER A 28 -15.27 2.35 -8.58
C SER A 28 -13.95 1.57 -8.55
N PHE A 29 -12.83 2.20 -8.22
CA PHE A 29 -11.54 1.52 -8.13
C PHE A 29 -11.51 0.57 -6.94
N LEU A 30 -12.12 0.98 -5.82
CA LEU A 30 -12.26 0.17 -4.62
C LEU A 30 -13.18 -1.03 -4.86
N THR A 31 -14.41 -0.80 -5.33
CA THR A 31 -15.44 -1.83 -5.50
C THR A 31 -15.11 -2.86 -6.59
N LYS A 32 -14.32 -2.50 -7.61
CA LYS A 32 -13.81 -3.44 -8.63
C LYS A 32 -12.77 -4.41 -8.11
N ARG A 33 -12.09 -4.08 -7.00
CA ARG A 33 -10.96 -4.84 -6.46
C ARG A 33 -11.28 -5.56 -5.16
N SER A 34 -12.13 -4.97 -4.33
CA SER A 34 -12.40 -5.41 -2.96
C SER A 34 -13.87 -5.78 -2.79
N GLU A 35 -14.09 -7.02 -2.32
CA GLU A 35 -15.41 -7.51 -1.92
C GLU A 35 -16.00 -6.71 -0.76
N PHE A 36 -15.16 -6.36 0.22
CA PHE A 36 -15.54 -5.53 1.36
C PHE A 36 -16.11 -4.19 0.89
N PHE A 37 -15.36 -3.44 0.07
CA PHE A 37 -15.82 -2.13 -0.42
C PHE A 37 -17.05 -2.26 -1.31
N ARG A 38 -17.14 -3.33 -2.13
CA ARG A 38 -18.33 -3.57 -2.95
C ARG A 38 -19.58 -3.75 -2.12
N ARG A 39 -19.49 -4.51 -1.01
CA ARG A 39 -20.60 -4.74 -0.08
C ARG A 39 -20.95 -3.49 0.72
N ALA A 40 -19.94 -2.78 1.23
CA ALA A 40 -20.13 -1.56 2.01
C ALA A 40 -20.82 -0.44 1.21
N LEU A 41 -20.48 -0.29 -0.07
CA LEU A 41 -20.94 0.85 -0.89
C LEU A 41 -22.19 0.58 -1.73
N ASN A 42 -22.61 -0.68 -1.88
CA ASN A 42 -23.80 -1.05 -2.67
C ASN A 42 -24.84 -1.85 -1.87
N GLY A 43 -24.62 -2.03 -0.57
CA GLY A 43 -25.57 -2.68 0.33
C GLY A 43 -26.53 -1.70 1.00
N SER A 44 -27.26 -2.18 2.00
CA SER A 44 -28.20 -1.38 2.82
C SER A 44 -27.53 -0.75 4.05
N TRP A 45 -26.21 -0.58 4.03
CA TRP A 45 -25.44 -0.07 5.15
C TRP A 45 -25.33 1.45 5.07
N LYS A 46 -25.07 2.10 6.21
CA LYS A 46 -24.93 3.57 6.30
C LYS A 46 -23.83 4.11 5.38
N GLU A 47 -22.80 3.31 5.13
CA GLU A 47 -21.68 3.61 4.23
C GLU A 47 -22.13 3.79 2.78
N ALA A 48 -23.17 3.06 2.33
CA ALA A 48 -23.70 3.18 0.99
C ALA A 48 -24.37 4.54 0.77
N GLU A 49 -25.07 5.05 1.80
CA GLU A 49 -25.73 6.35 1.80
C GLU A 49 -24.74 7.50 2.03
N THR A 50 -23.92 7.39 3.08
CA THR A 50 -23.00 8.45 3.50
C THR A 50 -21.76 8.58 2.64
N ARG A 51 -21.39 7.52 1.91
CA ARG A 51 -20.14 7.41 1.14
C ARG A 51 -18.89 7.61 2.00
N ILE A 52 -18.97 7.33 3.30
CA ILE A 52 -17.86 7.38 4.25
C ILE A 52 -17.66 5.98 4.81
N ILE A 53 -16.46 5.43 4.68
CA ILE A 53 -16.07 4.16 5.28
C ILE A 53 -15.07 4.44 6.39
N ASN A 54 -15.41 4.01 7.61
CA ASN A 54 -14.56 4.20 8.77
C ASN A 54 -13.65 2.97 8.96
N LEU A 55 -12.35 3.24 9.11
CA LEU A 55 -11.26 2.30 9.26
C LEU A 55 -10.42 2.69 10.49
N PRO A 56 -11.02 2.67 11.71
CA PRO A 56 -10.39 3.25 12.89
C PRO A 56 -9.16 2.48 13.36
N ASP A 57 -9.09 1.17 13.12
CA ASP A 57 -7.98 0.32 13.55
C ASP A 57 -6.87 0.19 12.49
N ASP A 58 -7.01 0.88 11.35
CA ASP A 58 -6.03 0.82 10.27
C ASP A 58 -5.13 2.06 10.30
N GLU A 59 -3.89 1.88 9.86
CA GLU A 59 -2.88 2.92 9.82
C GLU A 59 -3.04 3.78 8.56
N PRO A 60 -3.11 5.13 8.69
CA PRO A 60 -3.28 6.01 7.54
C PRO A 60 -2.20 5.86 6.46
N GLU A 61 -0.96 5.58 6.85
CA GLU A 61 0.15 5.39 5.91
C GLU A 61 -0.03 4.13 5.05
N ILE A 62 -0.43 3.02 5.67
CA ILE A 62 -0.71 1.77 4.96
C ILE A 62 -1.89 1.92 4.00
N VAL A 63 -2.96 2.63 4.42
CA VAL A 63 -4.09 2.90 3.53
C VAL A 63 -3.70 3.84 2.39
N ALA A 64 -2.83 4.83 2.63
CA ALA A 64 -2.32 5.71 1.58
C ALA A 64 -1.54 4.93 0.51
N LEU A 65 -0.64 4.03 0.92
CA LEU A 65 0.12 3.16 0.01
C LEU A 65 -0.79 2.22 -0.77
N TYR A 66 -1.80 1.63 -0.11
CA TYR A 66 -2.82 0.83 -0.77
C TYR A 66 -3.58 1.65 -1.82
N VAL A 67 -4.06 2.85 -1.48
CA VAL A 67 -4.79 3.72 -2.41
C VAL A 67 -3.90 4.08 -3.60
N ASN A 68 -2.63 4.42 -3.37
CA ASN A 68 -1.68 4.67 -4.44
C ASN A 68 -1.55 3.45 -5.37
N PHE A 69 -1.40 2.24 -4.81
CA PHE A 69 -1.34 1.01 -5.59
C PHE A 69 -2.64 0.74 -6.38
N VAL A 70 -3.79 1.11 -5.81
CA VAL A 70 -5.09 0.98 -6.49
C VAL A 70 -5.17 1.82 -7.76
N TYR A 71 -4.61 3.04 -7.74
CA TYR A 71 -4.60 3.93 -8.90
C TYR A 71 -3.49 3.64 -9.90
N THR A 72 -2.29 3.34 -9.42
CA THR A 72 -1.09 3.27 -10.27
C THR A 72 -0.74 1.85 -10.70
N GLY A 73 -1.17 0.85 -9.92
CA GLY A 73 -0.68 -0.53 -10.07
C GLY A 73 0.79 -0.70 -9.67
N GLN A 74 1.40 0.29 -9.00
CA GLN A 74 2.80 0.27 -8.57
C GLN A 74 2.89 0.28 -7.04
N LEU A 75 3.61 -0.69 -6.48
CA LEU A 75 3.87 -0.75 -5.04
C LEU A 75 5.05 0.16 -4.73
N SER A 76 4.80 1.27 -4.02
CA SER A 76 5.87 2.10 -3.47
C SER A 76 6.40 1.41 -2.22
N THR A 77 7.43 0.58 -2.36
CA THR A 77 8.06 -0.15 -1.25
C THR A 77 9.32 0.52 -0.73
N ALA A 78 9.80 1.56 -1.40
CA ALA A 78 10.98 2.27 -0.96
C ALA A 78 10.57 3.24 0.16
N PRO A 79 11.11 3.10 1.39
CA PRO A 79 11.24 4.27 2.24
C PRO A 79 11.93 5.34 1.41
N GLU A 80 11.41 6.57 1.39
CA GLU A 80 12.18 7.68 0.85
C GLU A 80 13.49 7.70 1.64
N ILE A 81 14.57 7.22 1.02
CA ILE A 81 15.91 7.31 1.58
C ILE A 81 16.07 8.80 1.80
N GLY A 82 15.94 9.22 3.07
CA GLY A 82 15.88 10.61 3.43
C GLY A 82 17.04 11.28 2.74
N ASN A 83 16.71 12.21 1.83
CA ASN A 83 17.67 12.95 1.06
C ASN A 83 18.39 13.90 2.03
N LYS A 84 19.21 13.33 2.92
CA LYS A 84 20.23 14.03 3.68
C LYS A 84 21.31 14.30 2.65
N ASN A 85 21.19 15.46 2.03
CA ASN A 85 22.22 16.21 1.34
C ASN A 85 23.57 15.51 1.33
N ASN A 86 24.06 15.12 0.15
CA ASN A 86 25.35 15.61 -0.34
C ASN A 86 25.50 15.31 -1.83
N ASN A 87 25.80 16.37 -2.57
CA ASN A 87 26.20 16.35 -3.95
C ASN A 87 27.39 15.40 -4.12
N ASN A 88 27.20 14.28 -4.80
CA ASN A 88 28.12 13.66 -5.76
C ASN A 88 27.43 12.45 -6.38
N GLN A 89 27.30 12.48 -7.71
CA GLN A 89 26.89 11.34 -8.51
C GLN A 89 27.99 10.29 -8.45
N ASP A 90 27.87 9.35 -7.53
CA ASP A 90 28.48 8.02 -7.61
C ASP A 90 27.55 7.08 -6.85
N SER A 91 27.26 5.91 -7.43
CA SER A 91 26.40 4.89 -6.84
C SER A 91 26.93 4.49 -5.45
N ILE A 92 26.37 5.05 -4.38
CA ILE A 92 26.73 4.65 -3.02
C ILE A 92 26.18 3.25 -2.82
N GLY A 93 27.05 2.24 -2.90
CA GLY A 93 26.72 0.91 -2.43
C GLY A 93 26.32 1.02 -0.95
N LEU A 94 25.09 0.61 -0.62
CA LEU A 94 24.64 0.55 0.77
C LEU A 94 25.62 -0.32 1.55
N THR A 95 25.97 0.09 2.77
CA THR A 95 26.63 -0.83 3.70
C THR A 95 25.71 -2.04 3.95
N LYS A 96 26.28 -3.18 4.35
CA LYS A 96 25.50 -4.39 4.66
C LYS A 96 24.36 -4.11 5.66
N TYR A 97 24.59 -3.24 6.65
CA TYR A 97 23.58 -2.89 7.65
C TYR A 97 22.47 -2.02 7.08
N GLU A 98 22.80 -0.98 6.30
CA GLU A 98 21.79 -0.15 5.62
C GLU A 98 20.95 -0.96 4.62
N PHE A 99 21.56 -1.93 3.94
CA PHE A 99 20.83 -2.85 3.08
C PHE A 99 19.87 -3.74 3.87
N LEU A 100 20.28 -4.26 5.02
CA LEU A 100 19.41 -5.08 5.87
C LEU A 100 18.24 -4.26 6.44
N ASP A 101 18.50 -3.07 6.97
CA ASP A 101 17.46 -2.16 7.47
C ASP A 101 16.44 -1.82 6.38
N TYR A 102 16.93 -1.48 5.18
CA TYR A 102 16.06 -1.24 4.02
C TYR A 102 15.16 -2.43 3.69
N ILE A 103 15.71 -3.65 3.71
CA ILE A 103 14.95 -4.87 3.43
C ILE A 103 13.92 -5.13 4.54
N HIS A 104 14.27 -4.93 5.81
CA HIS A 104 13.35 -5.06 6.94
C HIS A 104 12.18 -4.07 6.83
N ASP A 105 12.45 -2.78 6.59
CA ASP A 105 11.43 -1.75 6.42
C ASP A 105 10.50 -2.06 5.23
N ALA A 106 11.07 -2.55 4.13
CA ALA A 106 10.30 -2.97 2.96
C ALA A 106 9.39 -4.16 3.27
N TYR A 107 9.86 -5.15 4.05
CA TYR A 107 9.04 -6.27 4.50
C TYR A 107 7.90 -5.82 5.40
N ASP A 108 8.19 -5.01 6.41
CA ASP A 108 7.18 -4.53 7.36
C ASP A 108 6.07 -3.75 6.64
N THR A 109 6.46 -2.88 5.71
CA THR A 109 5.52 -2.14 4.86
C THR A 109 4.69 -3.09 4.00
N LEU A 110 5.32 -4.01 3.27
CA LEU A 110 4.64 -4.95 2.37
C LEU A 110 3.65 -5.85 3.12
N PHE A 111 4.05 -6.43 4.25
CA PHE A 111 3.17 -7.28 5.05
C PHE A 111 2.04 -6.49 5.70
N SER A 112 2.27 -5.25 6.11
CA SER A 112 1.21 -4.38 6.62
C SER A 112 0.15 -4.09 5.54
N ILE A 113 0.57 -3.79 4.31
CA ILE A 113 -0.36 -3.66 3.17
C ILE A 113 -1.06 -5.01 2.89
N PHE A 114 -0.37 -6.15 3.03
CA PHE A 114 -0.97 -7.47 2.81
C PHE A 114 -2.08 -7.76 3.81
N ILE A 115 -1.84 -7.49 5.10
CA ILE A 115 -2.83 -7.67 6.16
C ILE A 115 -4.04 -6.78 5.90
N PHE A 116 -3.81 -5.51 5.54
CA PHE A 116 -4.89 -4.60 5.16
C PHE A 116 -5.66 -5.14 3.95
N ALA A 117 -4.97 -5.56 2.89
CA ALA A 117 -5.56 -6.13 1.68
C ALA A 117 -6.38 -7.40 1.97
N GLU A 118 -5.93 -8.24 2.90
CA GLU A 118 -6.68 -9.41 3.35
C GLU A 118 -7.97 -9.01 4.09
N LYS A 119 -7.87 -8.04 5.02
CA LYS A 119 -9.02 -7.49 5.74
C LYS A 119 -10.10 -6.98 4.78
N ILE A 120 -9.72 -6.25 3.75
CA ILE A 120 -10.65 -5.71 2.75
C ILE A 120 -10.93 -6.69 1.58
N GLN A 121 -10.36 -7.88 1.59
CA GLN A 121 -10.56 -8.90 0.56
C GLN A 121 -10.19 -8.42 -0.87
N ASP A 122 -9.02 -7.78 -1.03
CA ASP A 122 -8.42 -7.45 -2.34
C ASP A 122 -7.32 -8.47 -2.70
N ILE A 123 -7.72 -9.50 -3.46
CA ILE A 123 -6.83 -10.58 -3.93
C ILE A 123 -5.70 -10.06 -4.83
N LYS A 124 -5.96 -9.03 -5.64
CA LYS A 124 -4.95 -8.51 -6.58
C LYS A 124 -3.80 -7.87 -5.83
N THR A 125 -4.11 -7.12 -4.76
CA THR A 125 -3.09 -6.52 -3.90
C THR A 125 -2.28 -7.58 -3.17
N LYS A 126 -2.94 -8.59 -2.58
CA LYS A 126 -2.23 -9.71 -1.96
C LYS A 126 -1.24 -10.38 -2.91
N ASN A 127 -1.69 -10.70 -4.13
CA ASN A 127 -0.84 -11.36 -5.12
C ASN A 127 0.35 -10.48 -5.54
N ALA A 128 0.12 -9.18 -5.74
CA ALA A 128 1.18 -8.25 -6.08
C ALA A 128 2.24 -8.15 -4.97
N ILE A 129 1.81 -8.15 -3.70
CA ILE A 129 2.72 -8.12 -2.56
C ILE A 129 3.55 -9.40 -2.46
N VAL A 130 2.93 -10.57 -2.65
CA VAL A 130 3.66 -11.85 -2.67
C VAL A 130 4.74 -11.84 -3.75
N VAL A 131 4.43 -11.33 -4.94
CA VAL A 131 5.42 -11.17 -6.03
C VAL A 131 6.53 -10.20 -5.61
N ALA A 132 6.20 -9.05 -5.01
CA ALA A 132 7.19 -8.08 -4.55
C ALA A 132 8.13 -8.68 -3.48
N VAL A 133 7.58 -9.41 -2.51
CA VAL A 133 8.36 -10.15 -1.50
C VAL A 133 9.30 -11.17 -2.15
N LEU A 134 8.82 -11.97 -3.11
CA LEU A 134 9.66 -12.93 -3.84
C LEU A 134 10.76 -12.23 -4.65
N CYS A 135 10.50 -11.03 -5.17
CA CYS A 135 11.52 -10.21 -5.83
C CYS A 135 12.57 -9.70 -4.83
N LEU A 136 12.15 -9.21 -3.65
CA LEU A 136 13.07 -8.78 -2.59
C LEU A 136 13.96 -9.93 -2.09
N LEU A 137 13.42 -11.13 -1.92
CA LEU A 137 14.21 -12.32 -1.56
C LEU A 137 15.30 -12.69 -2.58
N LYS A 138 15.13 -12.28 -3.85
CA LYS A 138 16.12 -12.49 -4.90
C LYS A 138 17.13 -11.36 -5.01
N THR A 139 16.94 -10.26 -4.28
CA THR A 139 17.92 -9.16 -4.27
C THR A 139 19.20 -9.62 -3.58
N LYS A 140 20.33 -9.39 -4.24
CA LYS A 140 21.65 -9.74 -3.72
C LYS A 140 22.25 -8.50 -3.06
N GLY A 141 22.77 -8.68 -1.85
CA GLY A 141 23.54 -7.63 -1.18
C GLY A 141 24.89 -7.37 -1.87
N PRO A 142 25.66 -6.37 -1.43
CA PRO A 142 26.90 -5.93 -2.08
C PRO A 142 28.02 -6.98 -2.21
N GLU A 143 27.94 -8.12 -1.55
CA GLU A 143 28.88 -9.24 -1.68
C GLU A 143 28.06 -10.54 -1.52
N ASP A 144 27.82 -11.26 -2.62
CA ASP A 144 26.92 -12.41 -2.74
C ASP A 144 27.07 -13.45 -1.58
N THR A 145 25.99 -13.74 -0.85
CA THR A 145 25.53 -15.11 -0.52
C THR A 145 24.28 -15.06 0.35
N LEU A 146 23.13 -15.42 -0.23
CA LEU A 146 21.93 -15.77 0.51
C LEU A 146 22.01 -17.26 0.81
N THR A 147 22.61 -17.64 1.94
CA THR A 147 22.48 -18.99 2.48
C THR A 147 21.35 -19.01 3.50
N VAL A 148 20.22 -19.57 3.08
CA VAL A 148 19.14 -20.00 3.96
C VAL A 148 19.61 -21.20 4.81
N PRO A 149 19.23 -21.28 6.10
CA PRO A 149 19.53 -22.43 6.96
C PRO A 149 18.82 -23.72 6.51
#